data_AF-A0A2D6G631-F1
#
_entry.id   AF-A0A2D6G631-F1
#
_cell.length_a   1.000
_cell.length_b   1.000
_cell.length_c   1.000
_cell.angle_alpha   90.00
_cell.angle_beta   90.00
_cell.angle_gamma   90.00
#
_symmetry.space_group_name_H-M   'P 1'
#
loop_
_entity.id
_entity.type
_entity.pdbx_description
1 polymer ?
#
loop_
_entity_poly.entity_id
_entity_poly.type
_entity_poly.pdbx_seq_one_letter_code
_entity_poly.pdbx_strand_id
1 'polypeptide(L)'
;MITFRSFLTVLAMVLWPLQGLADTVWVKLPRADRTSIDALLARPKGAGPFPAILYQHGTLVRERGHRGAAEAGYDLGAILDDFSGLGYMALAPVRQTPAGCCNGDAAVAEGVALSKAGARYLRRRSDADPGKLCLIGYSEGAMVALWSLIEDDDFAAAVVISPATMGGQRARAETRGARRLVRSGRIQAIKEHFAIIVGGSDTTRVRRAVKRYAVQSGARAISFRGDHRSFHKPRKDVDDVVLRTCPR
;
A
#
# COMPACT_ATOMS: atom_id res chain seq x y z
N MET A 1 -33.78 -65.31 18.19
CA MET A 1 -32.70 -64.74 17.35
C MET A 1 -32.62 -63.26 17.63
N ILE A 2 -31.49 -62.82 18.20
CA ILE A 2 -31.25 -61.44 18.66
C ILE A 2 -30.61 -60.67 17.50
N THR A 3 -31.23 -59.59 17.03
CA THR A 3 -30.63 -58.69 16.02
C THR A 3 -30.20 -57.39 16.68
N PHE A 4 -28.89 -57.24 16.86
CA PHE A 4 -28.19 -56.04 17.29
C PHE A 4 -28.31 -54.95 16.22
N ARG A 5 -28.79 -53.74 16.59
CA ARG A 5 -28.67 -52.53 15.76
C ARG A 5 -27.43 -51.76 16.19
N SER A 6 -26.39 -51.81 15.38
CA SER A 6 -25.17 -51.00 15.57
C SER A 6 -25.42 -49.56 15.11
N PHE A 7 -25.30 -48.60 16.02
CA PHE A 7 -25.21 -47.17 15.70
C PHE A 7 -23.81 -46.87 15.15
N LEU A 8 -23.73 -46.38 13.91
CA LEU A 8 -22.49 -45.88 13.31
C LEU A 8 -22.40 -44.38 13.60
N THR A 9 -21.59 -43.99 14.58
CA THR A 9 -21.26 -42.58 14.82
C THR A 9 -20.18 -42.16 13.82
N VAL A 10 -20.55 -41.38 12.80
CA VAL A 10 -19.59 -40.78 11.87
C VAL A 10 -18.92 -39.59 12.58
N LEU A 11 -17.70 -39.79 13.05
CA LEU A 11 -16.84 -38.72 13.57
C LEU A 11 -16.30 -37.91 12.38
N ALA A 12 -16.96 -36.79 12.06
CA ALA A 12 -16.44 -35.84 11.09
C ALA A 12 -15.22 -35.11 11.69
N MET A 13 -14.01 -35.57 11.35
CA MET A 13 -12.79 -34.83 11.66
C MET A 13 -12.73 -33.58 10.77
N VAL A 14 -13.11 -32.44 11.34
CA VAL A 14 -12.84 -31.13 10.75
C VAL A 14 -11.33 -30.91 10.84
N LEU A 15 -10.62 -31.19 9.74
CA LEU A 15 -9.23 -30.84 9.57
C LEU A 15 -9.13 -29.31 9.48
N TRP A 16 -8.85 -28.67 10.60
CA TRP A 16 -8.42 -27.27 10.62
C TRP A 16 -7.02 -27.21 10.01
N PRO A 17 -6.78 -26.47 8.91
CA PRO A 17 -5.44 -26.36 8.38
C PRO A 17 -4.54 -25.70 9.44
N LEU A 18 -3.41 -26.36 9.69
CA LEU A 18 -2.31 -25.87 10.52
C LEU A 18 -1.99 -24.42 10.13
N GLN A 19 -2.03 -23.53 11.11
CA GLN A 19 -1.79 -22.11 10.97
C GLN A 19 -0.31 -21.83 10.66
N GLY A 20 0.05 -21.90 9.39
CA GLY A 20 1.31 -21.40 8.84
C GLY A 20 1.52 -19.92 9.17
N LEU A 21 2.74 -19.43 8.93
CA LEU A 21 3.11 -18.02 9.12
C LEU A 21 2.20 -17.10 8.27
N ALA A 22 2.26 -15.79 8.49
CA ALA A 22 1.63 -14.87 7.55
C ALA A 22 2.29 -15.10 6.18
N ASP A 23 1.57 -15.75 5.27
CA ASP A 23 2.11 -16.08 3.96
C ASP A 23 1.72 -14.97 2.98
N THR A 24 2.66 -14.09 2.66
CA THR A 24 2.54 -13.23 1.49
C THR A 24 2.50 -14.10 0.24
N VAL A 25 1.41 -14.01 -0.53
CA VAL A 25 1.21 -14.78 -1.77
C VAL A 25 1.02 -13.89 -2.98
N TRP A 26 1.33 -14.42 -4.16
CA TRP A 26 0.99 -13.76 -5.42
C TRP A 26 -0.49 -13.95 -5.75
N VAL A 27 -1.14 -12.87 -6.16
CA VAL A 27 -2.51 -12.87 -6.69
C VAL A 27 -2.56 -12.08 -8.00
N LYS A 28 -3.56 -12.39 -8.83
CA LYS A 28 -3.87 -11.61 -10.03
C LYS A 28 -4.92 -10.56 -9.69
N LEU A 29 -4.54 -9.28 -9.81
CA LEU A 29 -5.43 -8.15 -9.61
C LEU A 29 -6.13 -7.79 -10.94
N PRO A 30 -7.47 -7.92 -11.02
CA PRO A 30 -8.20 -7.57 -12.24
C PRO A 30 -8.17 -6.06 -12.52
N ARG A 31 -7.91 -5.70 -13.78
CA ARG A 31 -7.96 -4.32 -14.30
C ARG A 31 -9.28 -4.07 -15.05
N ALA A 32 -9.59 -2.81 -15.30
CA ALA A 32 -10.84 -2.42 -15.98
C ALA A 32 -10.89 -2.88 -17.45
N ASP A 33 -9.73 -3.03 -18.08
CA ASP A 33 -9.56 -3.51 -19.46
C ASP A 33 -9.63 -5.05 -19.60
N ARG A 34 -10.14 -5.75 -18.57
CA ARG A 34 -10.26 -7.23 -18.49
C ARG A 34 -8.93 -7.99 -18.49
N THR A 35 -7.81 -7.30 -18.37
CA THR A 35 -6.52 -7.92 -18.09
C THR A 35 -6.28 -8.01 -16.57
N SER A 36 -5.17 -8.60 -16.14
CA SER A 36 -4.77 -8.64 -14.74
C SER A 36 -3.30 -8.27 -14.56
N ILE A 37 -2.95 -7.70 -13.41
CA ILE A 37 -1.57 -7.45 -13.02
C ILE A 37 -1.22 -8.27 -11.77
N ASP A 38 0.06 -8.60 -11.61
CA ASP A 38 0.54 -9.27 -10.40
C ASP A 38 0.48 -8.34 -9.19
N ALA A 39 0.04 -8.89 -8.06
CA ALA A 39 0.05 -8.23 -6.77
C ALA A 39 0.49 -9.22 -5.69
N LEU A 40 1.13 -8.70 -4.65
CA LEU A 40 1.36 -9.45 -3.42
C LEU A 40 0.20 -9.22 -2.46
N LEU A 41 -0.26 -10.27 -1.80
CA LEU A 41 -1.32 -10.24 -0.80
C LEU A 41 -0.82 -10.96 0.46
N ALA A 42 -0.72 -10.23 1.57
CA ALA A 42 -0.51 -10.81 2.90
C ALA A 42 -1.82 -10.82 3.67
N ARG A 43 -2.08 -11.93 4.34
CA ARG A 43 -3.28 -12.13 5.14
C ARG A 43 -2.91 -12.38 6.61
N PRO A 44 -3.55 -11.69 7.57
CA PRO A 44 -3.35 -11.97 8.99
C PRO A 44 -3.83 -13.37 9.36
N LYS A 45 -3.25 -13.93 10.43
CA LYS A 45 -3.77 -15.17 11.01
C LYS A 45 -5.15 -14.92 11.64
N GLY A 46 -6.00 -15.95 11.61
CA GLY A 46 -7.32 -15.92 12.26
C GLY A 46 -8.51 -15.77 11.31
N ALA A 47 -9.67 -15.49 11.89
CA ALA A 47 -10.91 -15.23 11.16
C ALA A 47 -11.08 -13.72 10.94
N GLY A 48 -11.39 -13.34 9.69
CA GLY A 48 -11.72 -11.97 9.33
C GLY A 48 -13.19 -11.62 9.67
N PRO A 49 -13.73 -10.54 9.09
CA PRO A 49 -13.10 -9.68 8.09
C PRO A 49 -11.98 -8.82 8.69
N PHE A 50 -10.87 -8.67 7.96
CA PHE A 50 -9.72 -7.88 8.41
C PHE A 50 -9.81 -6.44 7.90
N PRO A 51 -9.39 -5.42 8.68
CA PRO A 51 -9.05 -4.13 8.09
C PRO A 51 -7.96 -4.33 7.03
N ALA A 52 -7.92 -3.47 6.03
CA ALA A 52 -7.07 -3.69 4.87
C ALA A 52 -6.14 -2.51 4.59
N ILE A 53 -4.94 -2.82 4.11
CA ILE A 53 -3.96 -1.86 3.59
C ILE A 53 -3.77 -2.12 2.11
N LEU A 54 -3.93 -1.06 1.31
CA LEU A 54 -3.45 -1.03 -0.06
C LEU A 54 -2.11 -0.29 -0.07
N TYR A 55 -1.03 -0.98 -0.40
CA TYR A 55 0.33 -0.43 -0.38
C TYR A 55 0.83 -0.13 -1.80
N GLN A 56 1.19 1.13 -2.02
CA GLN A 56 1.81 1.64 -3.24
C GLN A 56 3.33 1.74 -3.05
N HIS A 57 4.06 0.85 -3.71
CA HIS A 57 5.51 0.74 -3.60
C HIS A 57 6.26 1.86 -4.32
N GLY A 58 7.54 2.05 -3.98
CA GLY A 58 8.44 3.00 -4.63
C GLY A 58 8.93 2.58 -6.02
N THR A 59 9.75 3.44 -6.64
CA THR A 59 10.27 3.28 -8.02
C THR A 59 11.06 1.99 -8.24
N LEU A 60 11.85 1.54 -7.26
CA LEU A 60 12.71 0.36 -7.44
C LEU A 60 11.90 -0.91 -7.75
N VAL A 61 10.79 -1.14 -7.05
CA VAL A 61 9.90 -2.28 -7.32
C VAL A 61 9.25 -2.16 -8.69
N ARG A 62 8.85 -0.95 -9.11
CA ARG A 62 8.27 -0.75 -10.45
C ARG A 62 9.28 -1.10 -11.55
N GLU A 63 10.52 -0.64 -11.41
CA GLU A 63 11.51 -0.77 -12.47
C GLU A 63 12.24 -2.11 -12.48
N ARG A 64 12.37 -2.77 -11.33
CA ARG A 64 13.15 -4.02 -11.17
C ARG A 64 12.29 -5.22 -10.80
N GLY A 65 10.98 -5.03 -10.65
CA GLY A 65 10.08 -6.02 -10.07
C GLY A 65 10.37 -6.27 -8.58
N HIS A 66 9.60 -7.19 -8.00
CA HIS A 66 9.75 -7.59 -6.59
C HIS A 66 11.15 -8.13 -6.28
N ARG A 67 11.64 -9.11 -7.06
CA ARG A 67 12.94 -9.75 -6.83
C ARG A 67 14.11 -8.78 -6.96
N GLY A 68 14.17 -8.01 -8.05
CA GLY A 68 15.29 -7.08 -8.28
C GLY A 68 15.29 -5.89 -7.31
N ALA A 69 14.15 -5.54 -6.72
CA ALA A 69 14.08 -4.58 -5.62
C ALA A 69 14.57 -5.19 -4.30
N ALA A 70 14.21 -6.43 -3.99
CA ALA A 70 14.67 -7.14 -2.80
C ALA A 70 16.20 -7.32 -2.81
N GLU A 71 16.78 -7.69 -3.95
CA GLU A 71 18.25 -7.75 -4.16
C GLU A 71 18.92 -6.38 -3.94
N ALA A 72 18.19 -5.27 -4.16
CA ALA A 72 18.65 -3.91 -3.87
C ALA A 72 18.31 -3.42 -2.44
N GLY A 73 17.82 -4.32 -1.58
CA GLY A 73 17.49 -4.07 -0.18
C GLY A 73 16.10 -3.49 0.07
N TYR A 74 15.22 -3.45 -0.93
CA TYR A 74 13.81 -3.07 -0.80
C TYR A 74 12.91 -4.31 -0.86
N ASP A 75 12.59 -4.84 0.31
CA ASP A 75 11.80 -6.04 0.48
C ASP A 75 10.31 -5.71 0.63
N LEU A 76 9.58 -5.83 -0.48
CA LEU A 76 8.14 -5.60 -0.50
C LEU A 76 7.37 -6.68 0.29
N GLY A 77 7.85 -7.93 0.30
CA GLY A 77 7.19 -9.03 1.00
C GLY A 77 7.25 -8.81 2.50
N ALA A 78 8.43 -8.51 3.03
CA ALA A 78 8.62 -8.20 4.45
C ALA A 78 7.76 -7.03 4.94
N ILE A 79 7.55 -5.99 4.12
CA ILE A 79 6.65 -4.88 4.46
C ILE A 79 5.19 -5.32 4.55
N LEU A 80 4.75 -6.20 3.65
CA LEU A 80 3.38 -6.71 3.67
C LEU A 80 3.16 -7.69 4.83
N ASP A 81 4.15 -8.53 5.13
CA ASP A 81 4.14 -9.42 6.29
C ASP A 81 4.09 -8.63 7.61
N ASP A 82 4.79 -7.50 7.69
CA ASP A 82 4.77 -6.61 8.84
C ASP A 82 3.37 -6.03 9.07
N PHE A 83 2.73 -5.47 8.02
CA PHE A 83 1.34 -5.02 8.09
C PHE A 83 0.35 -6.13 8.44
N SER A 84 0.58 -7.35 7.93
CA SER A 84 -0.19 -8.54 8.29
C SER A 84 -0.03 -8.91 9.76
N GLY A 85 1.19 -8.81 10.30
CA GLY A 85 1.50 -8.96 11.72
C GLY A 85 0.80 -7.93 12.62
N LEU A 86 0.50 -6.74 12.07
CA LEU A 86 -0.31 -5.72 12.74
C LEU A 86 -1.83 -5.98 12.67
N GLY A 87 -2.26 -7.03 11.97
CA GLY A 87 -3.66 -7.42 11.83
C GLY A 87 -4.36 -6.91 10.56
N TYR A 88 -3.62 -6.38 9.59
CA TYR A 88 -4.19 -5.87 8.33
C TYR A 88 -4.01 -6.84 7.17
N MET A 89 -5.05 -7.04 6.37
CA MET A 89 -4.86 -7.63 5.04
C MET A 89 -4.14 -6.63 4.13
N ALA A 90 -2.93 -6.96 3.69
CA ALA A 90 -2.10 -6.03 2.92
C ALA A 90 -1.98 -6.46 1.46
N LEU A 91 -2.35 -5.59 0.52
CA LEU A 91 -2.24 -5.81 -0.92
C LEU A 91 -1.27 -4.80 -1.53
N ALA A 92 -0.34 -5.26 -2.37
CA ALA A 92 0.55 -4.40 -3.15
C ALA A 92 0.58 -4.81 -4.63
N PRO A 93 -0.11 -4.08 -5.51
CA PRO A 93 0.01 -4.26 -6.96
C PRO A 93 1.43 -3.93 -7.42
N VAL A 94 2.03 -4.79 -8.24
CA VAL A 94 3.37 -4.57 -8.81
C VAL A 94 3.24 -3.81 -10.12
N ARG A 95 3.50 -2.51 -10.08
CA ARG A 95 3.40 -1.59 -11.22
C ARG A 95 4.41 -1.93 -12.31
N GLN A 96 4.03 -1.73 -13.58
CA GLN A 96 4.79 -2.17 -14.75
C GLN A 96 5.17 -1.05 -15.70
N THR A 97 4.79 0.22 -15.44
CA THR A 97 5.24 1.34 -16.28
C THR A 97 6.77 1.28 -16.43
N PRO A 98 7.31 1.12 -17.65
CA PRO A 98 8.72 0.83 -17.87
C PRO A 98 9.64 1.91 -17.30
N ALA A 99 10.86 1.53 -16.93
CA ALA A 99 11.91 2.52 -16.66
C ALA A 99 12.18 3.35 -17.92
N GLY A 100 12.43 4.64 -17.77
CA GLY A 100 12.68 5.54 -18.88
C GLY A 100 12.74 6.99 -18.41
N CYS A 101 13.17 7.90 -19.29
CA CYS A 101 12.98 9.32 -19.00
C CYS A 101 11.50 9.64 -18.94
N CYS A 102 11.15 10.58 -18.07
CA CYS A 102 9.98 11.40 -18.27
C CYS A 102 8.64 10.63 -18.18
N ASN A 103 8.66 9.43 -17.62
CA ASN A 103 7.50 8.54 -17.48
C ASN A 103 6.68 8.80 -16.21
N GLY A 104 6.97 9.87 -15.47
CA GLY A 104 6.43 10.11 -14.14
C GLY A 104 4.92 10.29 -14.13
N ASP A 105 4.36 10.96 -15.15
CA ASP A 105 2.90 11.09 -15.27
C ASP A 105 2.23 9.73 -15.55
N ALA A 106 2.81 8.92 -16.45
CA ALA A 106 2.33 7.57 -16.74
C ALA A 106 2.43 6.65 -15.51
N ALA A 107 3.56 6.69 -14.79
CA ALA A 107 3.79 5.87 -13.61
C ALA A 107 2.82 6.21 -12.47
N VAL A 108 2.46 7.49 -12.32
CA VAL A 108 1.44 7.91 -11.35
C VAL A 108 0.05 7.51 -11.83
N ALA A 109 -0.28 7.70 -13.11
CA ALA A 109 -1.59 7.35 -13.66
C ALA A 109 -1.88 5.84 -13.57
N GLU A 110 -0.90 4.98 -13.90
CA GLU A 110 -1.00 3.54 -13.69
C GLU A 110 -1.24 3.23 -12.20
N GLY A 111 -0.44 3.83 -11.31
CA GLY A 111 -0.58 3.61 -9.88
C GLY A 111 -1.96 3.98 -9.34
N VAL A 112 -2.52 5.12 -9.77
CA VAL A 112 -3.88 5.53 -9.39
C VAL A 112 -4.91 4.52 -9.91
N ALA A 113 -4.82 4.11 -11.18
CA ALA A 113 -5.72 3.10 -11.73
C ALA A 113 -5.67 1.77 -10.94
N LEU A 114 -4.47 1.36 -10.52
CA LEU A 114 -4.27 0.18 -9.68
C LEU A 114 -4.72 0.38 -8.23
N SER A 115 -4.65 1.60 -7.68
CA SER A 115 -5.27 1.92 -6.39
C SER A 115 -6.77 1.62 -6.44
N LYS A 116 -7.46 2.10 -7.50
CA LYS A 116 -8.90 1.85 -7.69
C LYS A 116 -9.20 0.36 -7.86
N ALA A 117 -8.38 -0.34 -8.65
CA ALA A 117 -8.53 -1.78 -8.85
C ALA A 117 -8.32 -2.57 -7.56
N GLY A 118 -7.27 -2.23 -6.79
CA GLY A 118 -6.92 -2.85 -5.51
C GLY A 118 -8.01 -2.64 -4.45
N ALA A 119 -8.51 -1.41 -4.32
CA ALA A 119 -9.62 -1.10 -3.43
C ALA A 119 -10.87 -1.93 -3.77
N ARG A 120 -11.25 -1.98 -5.05
CA ARG A 120 -12.36 -2.82 -5.52
C ARG A 120 -12.13 -4.31 -5.28
N TYR A 121 -10.89 -4.78 -5.44
CA TYR A 121 -10.55 -6.19 -5.19
C TYR A 121 -10.73 -6.53 -3.72
N LEU A 122 -10.16 -5.73 -2.81
CA LEU A 122 -10.26 -5.95 -1.36
C LEU A 122 -11.72 -5.90 -0.89
N ARG A 123 -12.50 -4.92 -1.32
CA ARG A 123 -13.92 -4.78 -0.92
C ARG A 123 -14.83 -5.93 -1.36
N ARG A 124 -14.45 -6.69 -2.39
CA ARG A 124 -15.21 -7.87 -2.83
C ARG A 124 -14.84 -9.15 -2.10
N ARG A 125 -13.78 -9.12 -1.28
CA ARG A 125 -13.39 -10.29 -0.50
C ARG A 125 -14.26 -10.41 0.74
N SER A 126 -14.71 -11.62 1.04
CA SER A 126 -15.48 -11.90 2.25
C SER A 126 -14.65 -11.83 3.52
N ASP A 127 -13.32 -11.91 3.41
CA ASP A 127 -12.38 -11.87 4.53
C ASP A 127 -11.69 -10.49 4.71
N ALA A 128 -12.10 -9.46 3.96
CA ALA A 128 -11.66 -8.08 4.16
C ALA A 128 -12.84 -7.17 4.51
N ASP A 129 -12.63 -6.21 5.40
CA ASP A 129 -13.62 -5.22 5.80
C ASP A 129 -13.61 -4.04 4.79
N PRO A 130 -14.67 -3.86 3.99
CA PRO A 130 -14.72 -2.82 2.97
C PRO A 130 -14.74 -1.40 3.54
N GLY A 131 -15.15 -1.22 4.80
CA GLY A 131 -15.20 0.08 5.49
C GLY A 131 -13.88 0.49 6.14
N LYS A 132 -12.90 -0.42 6.19
CA LYS A 132 -11.61 -0.21 6.88
C LYS A 132 -10.41 -0.34 5.96
N LEU A 133 -10.50 0.33 4.80
CA LEU A 133 -9.42 0.35 3.81
C LEU A 133 -8.52 1.57 3.99
N CYS A 134 -7.24 1.34 4.31
CA CYS A 134 -6.21 2.35 4.41
C CYS A 134 -5.29 2.34 3.18
N LEU A 135 -4.92 3.52 2.67
CA LEU A 135 -3.95 3.65 1.58
C LEU A 135 -2.57 4.02 2.14
N ILE A 136 -1.55 3.21 1.85
CA ILE A 136 -0.18 3.52 2.24
C ILE A 136 0.67 3.65 0.98
N GLY A 137 1.51 4.67 0.92
CA GLY A 137 2.44 4.83 -0.21
C GLY A 137 3.83 5.20 0.26
N TYR A 138 4.85 4.73 -0.45
CA TYR A 138 6.25 5.11 -0.23
C TYR A 138 6.90 5.71 -1.48
N SER A 139 7.64 6.81 -1.33
CA SER A 139 8.41 7.43 -2.41
C SER A 139 7.54 7.78 -3.61
N GLU A 140 7.77 7.19 -4.78
CA GLU A 140 6.88 7.32 -5.94
C GLU A 140 5.45 6.83 -5.64
N GLY A 141 5.32 5.74 -4.88
CA GLY A 141 4.03 5.24 -4.42
C GLY A 141 3.32 6.18 -3.43
N ALA A 142 4.05 7.01 -2.69
CA ALA A 142 3.45 8.09 -1.88
C ALA A 142 2.89 9.22 -2.77
N MET A 143 3.52 9.51 -3.92
CA MET A 143 2.91 10.41 -4.91
C MET A 143 1.67 9.79 -5.54
N VAL A 144 1.70 8.50 -5.86
CA VAL A 144 0.50 7.75 -6.31
C VAL A 144 -0.61 7.83 -5.26
N ALA A 145 -0.30 7.63 -3.99
CA ALA A 145 -1.28 7.67 -2.92
C ALA A 145 -1.95 9.05 -2.81
N LEU A 146 -1.16 10.14 -2.83
CA LEU A 146 -1.71 11.51 -2.82
C LEU A 146 -2.66 11.77 -4.00
N TRP A 147 -2.29 11.34 -5.21
CA TRP A 147 -3.18 11.48 -6.36
C TRP A 147 -4.39 10.54 -6.32
N SER A 148 -4.26 9.38 -5.69
CA SER A 148 -5.38 8.45 -5.50
C SER A 148 -6.44 9.08 -4.59
N LEU A 149 -6.03 9.68 -3.46
CA LEU A 149 -6.94 10.40 -2.55
C LEU A 149 -7.64 11.60 -3.21
N ILE A 150 -6.98 12.23 -4.18
CA ILE A 150 -7.54 13.37 -4.92
C ILE A 150 -8.54 12.93 -6.00
N GLU A 151 -8.37 11.73 -6.56
CA GLU A 151 -9.16 11.21 -7.67
C GLU A 151 -10.19 10.16 -7.22
N ASP A 152 -10.16 9.78 -5.95
CA ASP A 152 -10.99 8.74 -5.35
C ASP A 152 -11.05 8.96 -3.82
N ASP A 153 -12.25 9.16 -3.27
CA ASP A 153 -12.49 9.38 -1.83
C ASP A 153 -12.88 8.09 -1.08
N ASP A 154 -12.49 6.95 -1.64
CA ASP A 154 -12.89 5.62 -1.22
C ASP A 154 -12.00 5.00 -0.11
N PHE A 155 -11.07 5.76 0.44
CA PHE A 155 -10.16 5.30 1.50
C PHE A 155 -10.57 5.88 2.85
N ALA A 156 -10.58 5.04 3.89
CA ALA A 156 -10.92 5.49 5.24
C ALA A 156 -9.82 6.37 5.85
N ALA A 157 -8.56 6.12 5.48
CA ALA A 157 -7.40 6.88 5.90
C ALA A 157 -6.20 6.64 4.98
N ALA A 158 -5.13 7.41 5.16
CA ALA A 158 -3.87 7.15 4.47
C ALA A 158 -2.60 7.48 5.26
N VAL A 159 -1.50 6.79 4.91
CA VAL A 159 -0.15 7.12 5.38
C VAL A 159 0.77 7.27 4.17
N VAL A 160 1.33 8.46 3.98
CA VAL A 160 2.24 8.74 2.87
C VAL A 160 3.67 8.93 3.38
N ILE A 161 4.60 8.13 2.88
CA ILE A 161 5.96 7.99 3.41
C ILE A 161 6.96 8.52 2.39
N SER A 162 7.71 9.56 2.77
CA SER A 162 8.76 10.19 1.98
C SER A 162 8.37 10.43 0.51
N PRO A 163 7.30 11.19 0.21
CA PRO A 163 6.78 11.37 -1.14
C PRO A 163 7.82 11.89 -2.14
N ALA A 164 8.02 11.14 -3.22
CA ALA A 164 8.92 11.53 -4.30
C ALA A 164 8.40 12.78 -5.00
N THR A 165 9.31 13.66 -5.39
CA THR A 165 8.91 14.92 -6.02
C THR A 165 8.56 14.83 -7.51
N MET A 166 9.00 13.75 -8.16
CA MET A 166 8.78 13.45 -9.59
C MET A 166 9.24 14.51 -10.60
N GLY A 167 10.01 15.54 -10.19
CA GLY A 167 10.46 16.63 -11.09
C GLY A 167 11.88 16.50 -11.63
N GLY A 168 12.61 15.41 -11.35
CA GLY A 168 13.96 15.18 -11.88
C GLY A 168 13.94 14.57 -13.28
N GLN A 169 15.05 14.65 -14.03
CA GLN A 169 15.15 14.16 -15.41
C GLN A 169 14.61 12.74 -15.59
N ARG A 170 14.88 11.84 -14.64
CA ARG A 170 14.40 10.45 -14.70
C ARG A 170 12.86 10.34 -14.71
N ALA A 171 12.14 11.10 -13.88
CA ALA A 171 10.69 11.00 -13.79
C ALA A 171 9.96 12.05 -14.64
N ARG A 172 10.40 13.33 -14.59
CA ARG A 172 9.82 14.50 -15.27
C ARG A 172 8.28 14.44 -15.42
N ALA A 173 7.58 14.31 -14.30
CA ALA A 173 6.14 14.43 -14.24
C ALA A 173 5.72 15.90 -14.39
N GLU A 174 4.90 16.21 -15.40
CA GLU A 174 4.44 17.58 -15.68
C GLU A 174 3.11 17.87 -15.01
N THR A 175 2.22 16.88 -15.01
CA THR A 175 0.84 17.01 -14.53
C THR A 175 0.61 16.36 -13.17
N ARG A 176 1.43 15.37 -12.80
CA ARG A 176 1.26 14.57 -11.57
C ARG A 176 2.45 14.66 -10.61
N GLY A 177 3.39 15.58 -10.85
CA GLY A 177 4.52 15.81 -9.96
C GLY A 177 4.22 16.73 -8.76
N ALA A 178 5.16 16.79 -7.80
CA ALA A 178 5.04 17.61 -6.59
C ALA A 178 4.76 19.09 -6.86
N ARG A 179 5.46 19.66 -7.85
CA ARG A 179 5.27 21.06 -8.24
C ARG A 179 3.83 21.31 -8.68
N ARG A 180 3.26 20.40 -9.48
CA ARG A 180 1.89 20.53 -9.97
C ARG A 180 0.89 20.31 -8.86
N LEU A 181 1.09 19.29 -8.03
CA LEU A 181 0.25 19.02 -6.86
C LEU A 181 0.12 20.28 -5.96
N VAL A 182 1.24 20.87 -5.55
CA VAL A 182 1.26 22.08 -4.72
C VAL A 182 0.64 23.30 -5.41
N ARG A 183 0.98 23.55 -6.68
CA ARG A 183 0.50 24.74 -7.41
C ARG A 183 -0.98 24.67 -7.74
N SER A 184 -1.51 23.47 -7.96
CA SER A 184 -2.92 23.27 -8.33
C SER A 184 -3.88 23.44 -7.15
N GLY A 185 -3.39 23.43 -5.92
CA GLY A 185 -4.26 23.47 -4.74
C GLY A 185 -5.11 22.19 -4.54
N ARG A 186 -4.81 21.11 -5.26
CA ARG A 186 -5.61 19.88 -5.17
C ARG A 186 -5.38 19.08 -3.89
N ILE A 187 -4.23 19.27 -3.23
CA ILE A 187 -3.95 18.57 -1.98
C ILE A 187 -4.85 19.07 -0.82
N GLN A 188 -5.38 20.29 -0.92
CA GLN A 188 -6.38 20.85 -0.02
C GLN A 188 -7.73 20.11 -0.12
N ALA A 189 -7.99 19.44 -1.25
CA ALA A 189 -9.26 18.75 -1.50
C ALA A 189 -9.29 17.32 -0.94
N ILE A 190 -8.17 16.81 -0.42
CA ILE A 190 -8.11 15.51 0.26
C ILE A 190 -8.93 15.61 1.54
N LYS A 191 -9.98 14.79 1.65
CA LYS A 191 -10.91 14.80 2.80
C LYS A 191 -10.53 13.76 3.83
N GLU A 192 -9.83 12.71 3.41
CA GLU A 192 -9.46 11.56 4.22
C GLU A 192 -8.46 11.99 5.29
N HIS A 193 -8.57 11.36 6.47
CA HIS A 193 -7.55 11.53 7.48
C HIS A 193 -6.23 10.90 7.01
N PHE A 194 -5.17 11.69 6.89
CA PHE A 194 -3.87 11.16 6.51
C PHE A 194 -2.68 11.77 7.26
N ALA A 195 -1.63 10.95 7.39
CA ALA A 195 -0.35 11.34 7.96
C ALA A 195 0.77 11.31 6.92
N ILE A 196 1.75 12.20 7.07
CA ILE A 196 2.92 12.29 6.19
C ILE A 196 4.17 11.97 7.00
N ILE A 197 4.88 10.90 6.65
CA ILE A 197 6.14 10.51 7.26
C ILE A 197 7.30 10.97 6.36
N VAL A 198 8.41 11.40 6.96
CA VAL A 198 9.66 11.69 6.26
C VAL A 198 10.88 11.27 7.06
N GLY A 199 11.95 10.86 6.37
CA GLY A 199 13.26 10.69 7.00
C GLY A 199 13.89 12.04 7.34
N GLY A 200 14.42 12.18 8.55
CA GLY A 200 15.08 13.40 9.03
C GLY A 200 16.31 13.76 8.22
N SER A 201 16.97 12.74 7.66
CA SER A 201 18.11 12.85 6.75
C SER A 201 17.72 12.64 5.28
N ASP A 202 16.42 12.62 4.95
CA ASP A 202 15.96 12.59 3.57
C ASP A 202 16.38 13.87 2.82
N THR A 203 16.38 13.79 1.50
CA THR A 203 16.79 14.89 0.62
C THR A 203 16.02 16.17 0.96
N THR A 204 16.71 17.31 0.89
CA THR A 204 16.09 18.63 1.11
C THR A 204 14.86 18.84 0.22
N ARG A 205 14.86 18.26 -0.98
CA ARG A 205 13.73 18.33 -1.91
C ARG A 205 12.48 17.62 -1.36
N VAL A 206 12.63 16.39 -0.86
CA VAL A 206 11.53 15.62 -0.25
C VAL A 206 11.06 16.30 1.04
N ARG A 207 11.98 16.68 1.94
CA ARG A 207 11.61 17.36 3.19
C ARG A 207 10.84 18.66 2.97
N ARG A 208 11.25 19.47 1.97
CA ARG A 208 10.52 20.69 1.59
C ARG A 208 9.13 20.38 0.99
N ALA A 209 9.01 19.31 0.20
CA ALA A 209 7.73 18.89 -0.36
C ALA A 209 6.77 18.47 0.77
N VAL A 210 7.23 17.64 1.70
CA VAL A 210 6.46 17.21 2.88
C VAL A 210 5.97 18.40 3.71
N LYS A 211 6.84 19.38 4.00
CA LYS A 211 6.41 20.59 4.71
C LYS A 211 5.30 21.34 3.97
N ARG A 212 5.40 21.46 2.64
CA ARG A 212 4.36 22.13 1.82
C ARG A 212 3.05 21.35 1.81
N TYR A 213 3.12 20.03 1.67
CA TYR A 213 1.95 19.18 1.69
C TYR A 213 1.20 19.29 3.02
N ALA A 214 1.91 19.19 4.14
CA ALA A 214 1.32 19.30 5.47
C ALA A 214 0.67 20.67 5.69
N VAL A 215 1.34 21.76 5.30
CA VAL A 215 0.78 23.11 5.40
C VAL A 215 -0.49 23.27 4.55
N GLN A 216 -0.50 22.75 3.33
CA GLN A 216 -1.65 22.91 2.43
C GLN A 216 -2.83 22.00 2.77
N SER A 217 -2.57 20.78 3.26
CA SER A 217 -3.62 19.80 3.56
C SER A 217 -4.08 19.81 5.02
N GLY A 218 -3.32 20.43 5.92
CA GLY A 218 -3.51 20.28 7.37
C GLY A 218 -3.03 18.92 7.92
N ALA A 219 -2.48 18.03 7.08
CA ALA A 219 -2.03 16.72 7.50
C ALA A 219 -0.86 16.78 8.51
N ARG A 220 -0.83 15.80 9.41
CA ARG A 220 0.25 15.66 10.40
C ARG A 220 1.54 15.19 9.72
N ALA A 221 2.56 16.05 9.68
CA ALA A 221 3.92 15.68 9.26
C ALA A 221 4.75 15.15 10.42
N ILE A 222 5.45 14.04 10.19
CA ILE A 222 6.24 13.33 11.19
C ILE A 222 7.62 13.06 10.60
N SER A 223 8.66 13.41 11.35
CA SER A 223 10.04 13.15 10.96
C SER A 223 10.63 12.06 11.84
N PHE A 224 11.19 11.01 11.24
CA PHE A 224 11.91 9.96 11.95
C PHE A 224 13.40 9.96 11.62
N ARG A 225 14.22 9.29 12.43
CA ARG A 225 15.64 9.08 12.08
C ARG A 225 15.74 8.24 10.81
N GLY A 226 16.74 8.54 9.97
CA GLY A 226 17.03 7.82 8.73
C GLY A 226 16.89 8.67 7.48
N ASP A 227 17.37 8.13 6.37
CA ASP A 227 17.30 8.73 5.04
C ASP A 227 16.11 8.16 4.23
N HIS A 228 16.06 8.47 2.94
CA HIS A 228 15.00 7.98 2.06
C HIS A 228 14.91 6.44 2.04
N ARG A 229 16.05 5.73 2.04
CA ARG A 229 16.11 4.27 1.92
C ARG A 229 15.81 3.56 3.23
N SER A 230 15.86 4.27 4.35
CA SER A 230 15.52 3.69 5.65
C SER A 230 14.11 3.07 5.70
N PHE A 231 13.21 3.44 4.80
CA PHE A 231 11.84 2.89 4.67
C PHE A 231 11.72 1.72 3.69
N HIS A 232 12.83 1.18 3.17
CA HIS A 232 12.84 -0.02 2.32
C HIS A 232 12.56 -1.32 3.10
N LYS A 233 12.45 -1.23 4.43
CA LYS A 233 12.23 -2.34 5.34
C LYS A 233 11.17 -1.96 6.38
N PRO A 234 10.50 -2.96 6.99
CA PRO A 234 9.68 -2.80 8.19
C PRO A 234 10.29 -1.90 9.26
N ARG A 235 9.45 -1.10 9.91
CA ARG A 235 9.88 -0.14 10.93
C ARG A 235 8.79 0.07 11.97
N LYS A 236 9.13 -0.24 13.21
CA LYS A 236 8.23 -0.04 14.36
C LYS A 236 7.66 1.38 14.48
N ASP A 237 8.45 2.41 14.18
CA ASP A 237 7.97 3.79 14.27
C ASP A 237 6.98 4.17 13.16
N VAL A 238 7.08 3.51 11.99
CA VAL A 238 6.07 3.58 10.93
C VAL A 238 4.81 2.83 11.36
N ASP A 239 4.96 1.63 11.92
CA ASP A 239 3.83 0.81 12.41
C ASP A 239 3.00 1.57 13.43
N ASP A 240 3.65 2.21 14.41
CA ASP A 240 2.95 3.00 15.41
C ASP A 240 2.13 4.15 14.77
N VAL A 241 2.57 4.70 13.63
CA VAL A 241 1.77 5.68 12.86
C VAL A 241 0.61 5.00 12.15
N VAL A 242 0.85 3.87 11.48
CA VAL A 242 -0.20 3.07 10.82
C VAL A 242 -1.30 2.72 11.82
N LEU A 243 -0.96 2.24 13.01
CA LEU A 243 -1.92 1.87 14.06
C LEU A 243 -2.74 3.02 14.61
N ARG A 244 -2.26 4.26 14.51
CA ARG A 244 -2.98 5.48 14.96
C ARG A 244 -3.77 6.14 13.84
N THR A 245 -3.43 5.87 12.58
CA THR A 245 -4.01 6.56 11.43
C THR A 245 -5.00 5.67 10.68
N CYS A 246 -4.66 4.41 10.44
CA CYS A 246 -5.51 3.46 9.75
C CYS A 246 -6.55 2.84 10.72
N PRO A 247 -7.79 2.58 10.25
CA PRO A 247 -8.83 1.96 11.07
C PRO A 247 -8.54 0.48 11.34
N ARG A 248 -8.88 0.01 12.55
CA ARG A 248 -8.84 -1.41 12.94
C ARG A 248 -10.23 -2.00 13.03
#